data_AF-A0A1G9E6N6-F1
#
_entry.id   AF-A0A1G9E6N6-F1
#
_cell.length_a   1.000
_cell.length_b   1.000
_cell.length_c   1.000
_cell.angle_alpha   90.00
_cell.angle_beta   90.00
_cell.angle_gamma   90.00
#
_symmetry.space_group_name_H-M   'P 1'
#
loop_
_entity.id
_entity.type
_entity.pdbx_description
1 polymer ?
#
loop_
_entity_poly.entity_id
_entity_poly.type
_entity_poly.pdbx_seq_one_letter_code
_entity_poly.pdbx_strand_id
1 'polypeptide(L)'
;MNNKNNSRRSGKKPFSILNFLIVFLSIVLAFSIIISIHILRDVESVSYDQEQYLYYRLSDGEYASLAERWYENGLGNENNPQVKNVLDYYAVGRYFEKAFLANAWEKAGNTAKAQKLRAQMEELEPQMGQFAAEKQKIEMFFEQ
;
A
#
# COMPACT_ATOMS: atom_id res chain seq x y z
N MET A 1 47.08 -43.83 63.20
CA MET A 1 47.79 -42.81 62.39
C MET A 1 47.30 -42.88 60.95
N ASN A 2 46.83 -41.71 60.46
CA ASN A 2 46.57 -41.27 59.08
C ASN A 2 45.63 -42.02 58.12
N ASN A 3 44.44 -41.42 57.97
CA ASN A 3 43.48 -41.58 56.88
C ASN A 3 43.86 -40.63 55.71
N LYS A 4 44.05 -41.14 54.48
CA LYS A 4 44.23 -40.31 53.28
C LYS A 4 42.89 -40.16 52.56
N ASN A 5 42.19 -39.07 52.87
CA ASN A 5 41.03 -38.60 52.13
C ASN A 5 41.44 -38.13 50.72
N ASN A 6 40.98 -38.84 49.70
CA ASN A 6 41.18 -38.48 48.30
C ASN A 6 39.96 -37.69 47.80
N SER A 7 39.92 -36.38 48.06
CA SER A 7 38.89 -35.50 47.49
C SER A 7 39.39 -34.90 46.17
N ARG A 8 39.00 -35.53 45.06
CA ARG A 8 39.16 -34.92 43.73
C ARG A 8 38.12 -33.82 43.57
N ARG A 9 38.58 -32.58 43.77
CA ARG A 9 37.84 -31.34 43.53
C ARG A 9 37.28 -31.31 42.11
N SER A 10 35.97 -31.10 41.97
CA SER A 10 35.31 -30.83 40.70
C SER A 10 35.70 -29.41 40.23
N GLY A 11 36.56 -29.35 39.22
CA GLY A 11 36.94 -28.10 38.58
C GLY A 11 35.78 -27.52 37.78
N LYS A 12 35.05 -26.55 38.35
CA LYS A 12 34.18 -25.66 37.57
C LYS A 12 35.07 -24.83 36.66
N LYS A 13 34.94 -24.99 35.33
CA LYS A 13 35.66 -24.15 34.36
C LYS A 13 35.18 -22.69 34.54
N PRO A 14 36.07 -21.69 34.68
CA PRO A 14 35.64 -20.31 34.70
C PRO A 14 35.07 -19.98 33.32
N PHE A 15 33.83 -19.48 33.27
CA PHE A 15 33.29 -18.89 32.05
C PHE A 15 34.25 -17.77 31.62
N SER A 16 34.96 -17.99 30.51
CA SER A 16 35.86 -16.98 29.97
C SER A 16 35.05 -15.76 29.58
N ILE A 17 35.51 -14.57 29.97
CA ILE A 17 34.91 -13.27 29.60
C ILE A 17 34.68 -13.19 28.09
N LEU A 18 35.52 -13.85 27.30
CA LEU A 18 35.38 -14.01 25.85
C LEU A 18 34.05 -14.69 25.47
N ASN A 19 33.65 -15.75 26.17
CA ASN A 19 32.39 -16.46 25.89
C ASN A 19 31.18 -15.59 26.23
N PHE A 20 31.26 -14.82 27.33
CA PHE A 20 30.22 -13.87 27.69
C PHE A 20 30.07 -12.77 26.63
N LEU A 21 31.20 -12.23 26.16
CA LEU A 21 31.22 -11.22 25.10
C LEU A 21 30.63 -11.75 23.79
N ILE A 22 30.99 -12.97 23.38
CA ILE A 22 30.45 -13.61 22.18
C ILE A 22 28.92 -13.77 22.30
N VAL A 23 28.42 -14.26 23.43
CA VAL A 23 26.96 -14.41 23.65
C VAL A 23 26.27 -13.05 23.61
N PHE A 24 26.85 -12.02 24.23
CA PHE A 24 26.29 -10.67 24.22
C PHE A 24 26.23 -10.07 22.80
N LEU A 25 27.31 -10.19 22.02
CA LEU A 25 27.32 -9.73 20.62
C LEU A 25 26.29 -10.46 19.76
N SER A 26 26.11 -11.76 19.95
CA SER A 26 25.10 -12.53 19.23
C SER A 26 23.68 -12.05 19.53
N ILE A 27 23.39 -11.66 20.78
CA ILE A 27 22.08 -11.11 21.16
C ILE A 27 21.86 -9.75 20.51
N VAL A 28 22.84 -8.86 20.57
CA VAL A 28 22.75 -7.53 19.93
C VAL A 28 22.54 -7.66 18.41
N LEU A 29 23.27 -8.57 17.77
CA LEU A 29 23.10 -8.85 16.35
C LEU A 29 21.68 -9.35 16.04
N ALA A 30 21.17 -10.30 16.81
CA ALA A 30 19.80 -10.80 16.62
C ALA A 30 18.75 -9.68 16.76
N PHE A 31 18.89 -8.80 17.75
CA PHE A 31 18.03 -7.63 17.91
C PHE A 31 18.14 -6.66 16.73
N SER A 32 19.35 -6.39 16.24
CA SER A 32 19.54 -5.51 15.07
C SER A 32 18.88 -6.08 13.81
N ILE A 33 18.91 -7.40 13.62
CA ILE A 33 18.24 -8.07 12.50
C ILE A 33 16.72 -7.94 12.62
N ILE A 34 16.15 -8.16 13.81
CA ILE A 34 14.71 -8.01 14.06
C ILE A 34 14.26 -6.57 13.79
N ILE A 35 15.01 -5.59 14.32
CA ILE A 35 14.73 -4.17 14.09
C ILE A 35 14.85 -3.84 12.60
N SER A 36 15.86 -4.36 11.91
CA SER A 36 16.03 -4.16 10.46
C SER A 36 14.88 -4.75 9.65
N ILE A 37 14.39 -5.93 10.00
CA ILE A 37 13.22 -6.54 9.36
C ILE A 37 11.95 -5.72 9.65
N HIS A 38 11.81 -5.18 10.86
CA HIS A 38 10.69 -4.31 11.22
C HIS A 38 10.74 -3.01 10.42
N ILE A 39 11.91 -2.37 10.33
CA ILE A 39 12.12 -1.17 9.51
C ILE A 39 11.91 -1.48 8.03
N LEU A 40 12.35 -2.63 7.52
CA LEU A 40 12.12 -2.99 6.11
C LEU A 40 10.63 -3.25 5.81
N ARG A 41 9.88 -3.88 6.73
CA ARG A 41 8.41 -3.98 6.62
C ARG A 41 7.76 -2.61 6.72
N ASP A 42 8.27 -1.74 7.59
CA ASP A 42 7.75 -0.38 7.77
C ASP A 42 8.13 0.55 6.61
N VAL A 43 9.24 0.28 5.91
CA VAL A 43 9.68 1.00 4.71
C VAL A 43 8.95 0.51 3.47
N GLU A 44 8.56 -0.77 3.41
CA GLU A 44 7.53 -1.24 2.48
C GLU A 44 6.17 -0.55 2.78
N SER A 45 5.98 -0.07 4.00
CA SER A 45 4.92 0.86 4.39
C SER A 45 5.37 2.32 4.55
N VAL A 46 6.35 2.82 3.78
CA VAL A 46 6.41 4.28 3.49
C VAL A 46 5.22 4.61 2.59
N SER A 47 4.03 4.44 3.17
CA SER A 47 2.80 5.10 2.83
C SER A 47 3.08 6.56 3.11
N TYR A 48 3.57 7.29 2.10
CA TYR A 48 3.00 8.61 1.90
C TYR A 48 1.51 8.42 2.01
N ASP A 49 0.88 9.08 3.00
CA ASP A 49 -0.52 8.91 3.33
C ASP A 49 -1.31 8.84 2.02
N GLN A 50 -1.71 7.62 1.64
CA GLN A 50 -2.16 7.32 0.28
C GLN A 50 -3.36 8.20 -0.06
N GLU A 51 -4.17 8.48 0.95
CA GLU A 51 -5.26 9.44 0.91
C GLU A 51 -4.76 10.86 0.61
N GLN A 52 -3.72 11.35 1.30
CA GLN A 52 -3.16 12.66 1.04
C GLN A 52 -2.58 12.79 -0.38
N TYR A 53 -1.91 11.77 -0.89
CA TYR A 53 -1.43 11.75 -2.28
C TYR A 53 -2.59 11.84 -3.27
N LEU A 54 -3.60 10.98 -3.11
CA LEU A 54 -4.77 10.94 -3.99
C LEU A 54 -5.62 12.21 -3.87
N TYR A 55 -5.67 12.83 -2.69
CA TYR A 55 -6.29 14.12 -2.45
C TYR A 55 -5.69 15.23 -3.30
N TYR A 56 -4.36 15.38 -3.31
CA TYR A 56 -3.73 16.41 -4.13
C TYR A 56 -3.97 16.18 -5.62
N ARG A 57 -3.87 14.93 -6.09
CA ARG A 57 -4.17 14.59 -7.49
C ARG A 57 -5.61 14.91 -7.88
N LEU A 58 -6.56 14.60 -6.99
CA LEU A 58 -7.96 14.92 -7.21
C LEU A 58 -8.18 16.44 -7.26
N SER A 59 -7.60 17.17 -6.30
CA SER A 59 -7.69 18.63 -6.22
C SER A 59 -7.13 19.32 -7.46
N ASP A 60 -6.05 18.79 -8.02
CA ASP A 60 -5.40 19.32 -9.22
C ASP A 60 -6.10 18.87 -10.53
N GLY A 61 -7.15 18.04 -10.44
CA GLY A 61 -7.87 17.50 -11.59
C GLY A 61 -7.10 16.43 -12.36
N GLU A 62 -6.06 15.85 -11.76
CA GLU A 62 -5.24 14.79 -12.35
C GLU A 62 -5.92 13.41 -12.27
N TYR A 63 -7.13 13.31 -12.82
CA TYR A 63 -7.96 12.11 -12.74
C TYR A 63 -7.31 10.87 -13.40
N ALA A 64 -6.48 11.06 -14.42
CA ALA A 64 -5.74 9.98 -15.06
C ALA A 64 -4.81 9.26 -14.08
N SER A 65 -4.13 9.99 -13.19
CA SER A 65 -3.26 9.41 -12.16
C SER A 65 -4.04 8.62 -11.12
N LEU A 66 -5.29 9.02 -10.82
CA LEU A 66 -6.16 8.23 -9.94
C LEU A 66 -6.53 6.88 -10.59
N ALA A 67 -6.78 6.88 -11.91
CA ALA A 67 -7.06 5.66 -12.67
C ALA A 67 -5.84 4.73 -12.75
N GLU A 68 -4.66 5.29 -13.05
CA GLU A 68 -3.39 4.55 -13.06
C GLU A 68 -3.15 3.89 -11.70
N ARG A 69 -3.33 4.64 -10.62
CA ARG A 69 -3.06 4.14 -9.27
C ARG A 69 -4.03 3.06 -8.81
N TRP A 70 -5.26 3.06 -9.34
CA TRP A 70 -6.16 1.92 -9.18
C TRP A 70 -5.55 0.63 -9.76
N TYR A 71 -4.95 0.67 -10.95
CA TYR A 71 -4.36 -0.52 -11.57
C TYR A 71 -3.08 -0.99 -10.87
N GLU A 72 -2.28 -0.08 -10.35
CA GLU A 72 -1.05 -0.41 -9.65
C GLU A 72 -1.31 -0.98 -8.25
N ASN A 73 -2.24 -0.38 -7.52
CA ASN A 73 -2.39 -0.61 -6.09
C ASN A 73 -3.77 -1.10 -5.66
N GLY A 74 -4.84 -0.71 -6.37
CA GLY A 74 -6.22 -0.98 -5.97
C GLY A 74 -6.77 -2.30 -6.48
N LEU A 75 -6.50 -2.65 -7.73
CA LEU A 75 -7.08 -3.80 -8.41
C LEU A 75 -6.61 -5.11 -7.76
N GLY A 76 -7.56 -5.90 -7.27
CA GLY A 76 -7.28 -7.16 -6.56
C GLY A 76 -6.87 -6.99 -5.09
N ASN A 77 -6.76 -5.75 -4.60
CA ASN A 77 -6.39 -5.40 -3.24
C ASN A 77 -7.53 -4.66 -2.50
N GLU A 78 -8.77 -4.75 -2.96
CA GLU A 78 -9.91 -3.96 -2.46
C GLU A 78 -10.20 -4.20 -0.97
N ASN A 79 -9.81 -5.35 -0.45
CA ASN A 79 -9.95 -5.72 0.96
C ASN A 79 -8.78 -5.27 1.85
N ASN A 80 -7.68 -4.76 1.27
CA ASN A 80 -6.57 -4.19 2.03
C ASN A 80 -7.07 -2.91 2.72
N PRO A 81 -6.90 -2.75 4.06
CA PRO A 81 -7.34 -1.55 4.78
C PRO A 81 -6.86 -0.23 4.17
N GLN A 82 -5.64 -0.19 3.64
CA GLN A 82 -5.09 1.03 3.01
C GLN A 82 -5.83 1.39 1.71
N VAL A 83 -6.13 0.39 0.89
CA VAL A 83 -6.88 0.56 -0.36
C VAL A 83 -8.34 0.87 -0.08
N LYS A 84 -8.94 0.18 0.90
CA LYS A 84 -10.36 0.31 1.24
C LYS A 84 -10.74 1.75 1.61
N ASN A 85 -9.85 2.46 2.30
CA ASN A 85 -10.07 3.84 2.74
C ASN A 85 -10.03 4.87 1.61
N VAL A 86 -9.53 4.50 0.42
CA VAL A 86 -9.36 5.41 -0.73
C VAL A 86 -10.09 4.93 -1.99
N LEU A 87 -11.05 4.00 -1.85
CA LEU A 87 -11.81 3.45 -2.98
C LEU A 87 -12.64 4.50 -3.73
N ASP A 88 -13.05 5.56 -3.04
CA ASP A 88 -13.77 6.71 -3.61
C ASP A 88 -12.90 7.51 -4.59
N TYR A 89 -11.63 7.75 -4.27
CA TYR A 89 -10.65 8.34 -5.21
C TYR A 89 -10.48 7.47 -6.46
N TYR A 90 -10.37 6.15 -6.28
CA TYR A 90 -10.26 5.22 -7.41
C TYR A 90 -11.54 5.12 -8.22
N ALA A 91 -12.71 5.27 -7.61
CA ALA A 91 -13.96 5.37 -8.34
C ALA A 91 -13.97 6.61 -9.24
N VAL A 92 -13.48 7.77 -8.77
CA VAL A 92 -13.35 8.98 -9.61
C VAL A 92 -12.42 8.75 -10.78
N GLY A 93 -11.22 8.18 -10.56
CA GLY A 93 -10.27 7.89 -11.63
C GLY A 93 -10.85 6.93 -12.68
N ARG A 94 -11.49 5.85 -12.24
CA ARG A 94 -12.15 4.90 -13.15
C ARG A 94 -13.31 5.55 -13.91
N TYR A 95 -14.08 6.42 -13.25
CA TYR A 95 -15.15 7.17 -13.90
C TYR A 95 -14.61 8.04 -15.04
N PHE A 96 -13.53 8.78 -14.78
CA PHE A 96 -12.82 9.58 -15.79
C PHE A 96 -12.32 8.73 -16.96
N GLU A 97 -11.70 7.58 -16.71
CA GLU A 97 -11.24 6.68 -17.76
C GLU A 97 -12.40 6.22 -18.67
N LYS A 98 -13.54 5.84 -18.08
CA LYS A 98 -14.72 5.44 -18.85
C LYS A 98 -15.31 6.61 -19.64
N ALA A 99 -15.36 7.81 -19.06
CA ALA A 99 -15.82 9.02 -19.75
C ALA A 99 -14.93 9.34 -20.97
N PHE A 100 -13.60 9.29 -20.78
CA PHE A 100 -12.62 9.49 -21.84
C PHE A 100 -12.82 8.51 -22.98
N LEU A 101 -12.91 7.21 -22.67
CA LEU A 101 -13.10 6.16 -23.67
C LEU A 101 -14.48 6.27 -24.36
N ALA A 102 -15.53 6.61 -23.63
CA ALA A 102 -16.87 6.80 -24.18
C ALA A 102 -16.86 7.92 -25.23
N ASN A 103 -16.26 9.07 -24.90
CA ASN A 103 -16.12 10.20 -25.81
C ASN A 103 -15.31 9.81 -27.07
N ALA A 104 -14.21 9.09 -26.91
CA ALA A 104 -13.39 8.62 -28.02
C ALA A 104 -14.17 7.69 -28.96
N TRP A 105 -14.94 6.73 -28.41
CA TRP A 105 -15.75 5.82 -29.23
C TRP A 105 -16.93 6.52 -29.91
N GLU A 106 -17.54 7.50 -29.25
CA GLU A 106 -18.60 8.32 -29.84
C GLU A 106 -18.09 9.14 -31.02
N LYS A 107 -16.92 9.79 -30.88
CA LYS A 107 -16.24 10.49 -31.97
C LYS A 107 -15.84 9.57 -33.13
N ALA A 108 -15.57 8.30 -32.84
CA ALA A 108 -15.31 7.26 -33.84
C ALA A 108 -16.59 6.65 -34.45
N GLY A 109 -17.79 7.13 -34.08
CA GLY A 109 -19.07 6.64 -34.58
C GLY A 109 -19.52 5.29 -34.01
N ASN A 110 -18.81 4.75 -33.00
CA ASN A 110 -19.16 3.48 -32.35
C ASN A 110 -20.02 3.72 -31.10
N THR A 111 -21.29 4.04 -31.33
CA THR A 111 -22.26 4.35 -30.27
C THR A 111 -22.51 3.18 -29.32
N ALA A 112 -22.44 1.94 -29.80
CA ALA A 112 -22.63 0.74 -28.96
C ALA A 112 -21.54 0.60 -27.89
N LYS A 113 -20.27 0.82 -28.26
CA LYS A 113 -19.16 0.82 -27.29
C LYS A 113 -19.25 1.99 -26.32
N ALA A 114 -19.60 3.18 -26.81
CA ALA A 114 -19.78 4.36 -25.98
C ALA A 114 -20.90 4.16 -24.94
N GLN A 115 -22.06 3.61 -25.33
CA GLN A 115 -23.15 3.31 -24.41
C GLN A 115 -22.76 2.29 -23.34
N LYS A 116 -22.01 1.24 -23.71
CA LYS A 116 -21.50 0.26 -22.72
C LYS A 116 -20.63 0.93 -21.66
N LEU A 117 -19.78 1.87 -22.07
CA LEU A 117 -18.92 2.61 -21.14
C LEU A 117 -19.73 3.59 -20.27
N ARG A 118 -20.75 4.25 -20.83
CA ARG A 118 -21.68 5.09 -20.04
C ARG A 118 -22.43 4.30 -18.98
N ALA A 119 -22.87 3.07 -19.28
CA ALA A 119 -23.48 2.20 -18.27
C ALA A 119 -22.50 1.86 -17.13
N GLN A 120 -21.22 1.63 -17.44
CA GLN A 120 -20.19 1.41 -16.41
C GLN A 120 -19.93 2.66 -15.56
N MET A 121 -20.10 3.86 -16.12
CA MET A 121 -20.00 5.11 -15.37
C MET A 121 -21.13 5.22 -14.33
N GLU A 122 -22.36 4.83 -14.68
CA GLU A 122 -23.50 4.80 -13.74
C GLU A 122 -23.27 3.85 -12.56
N GLU A 123 -22.59 2.72 -12.79
CA GLU A 123 -22.20 1.78 -11.72
C GLU A 123 -21.11 2.33 -10.79
N LEU A 124 -20.26 3.23 -11.29
CA LEU A 124 -19.16 3.84 -10.55
C LEU A 124 -19.59 5.08 -9.75
N GLU A 125 -20.61 5.81 -10.22
CA GLU A 125 -21.12 7.02 -9.57
C GLU A 125 -21.40 6.86 -8.07
N PRO A 126 -22.14 5.83 -7.57
CA PRO A 126 -22.34 5.66 -6.14
C PRO A 126 -21.04 5.33 -5.37
N GLN A 127 -20.03 4.78 -6.05
CA GLN A 127 -18.75 4.43 -5.44
C GLN A 127 -17.85 5.66 -5.25
N MET A 128 -18.13 6.78 -5.94
CA MET A 128 -17.39 8.04 -5.78
C MET A 128 -17.66 8.73 -4.42
N GLY A 129 -18.70 8.31 -3.70
CA GLY A 129 -18.97 8.75 -2.33
C GLY A 129 -18.99 10.27 -2.18
N GLN A 130 -18.11 10.79 -1.34
CA GLN A 130 -17.97 12.23 -1.08
C GLN A 130 -17.53 13.06 -2.30
N PHE A 131 -16.95 12.41 -3.31
CA PHE A 131 -16.46 13.05 -4.53
C PHE A 131 -17.44 13.00 -5.70
N ALA A 132 -18.73 12.68 -5.45
CA ALA A 132 -19.74 12.67 -6.50
C ALA A 132 -19.81 13.98 -7.32
N ALA A 133 -19.46 15.13 -6.71
CA ALA A 133 -19.39 16.43 -7.41
C ALA A 133 -18.34 16.48 -8.53
N GLU A 134 -17.31 15.63 -8.49
CA GLU A 134 -16.25 15.57 -9.50
C GLU A 134 -16.76 15.05 -10.85
N LYS A 135 -17.88 14.32 -10.86
CA LYS A 135 -18.56 13.88 -12.09
C LYS A 135 -18.80 15.04 -13.05
N GLN A 136 -19.38 16.14 -12.56
CA GLN A 136 -19.71 17.30 -13.40
C GLN A 136 -18.44 17.93 -13.99
N LYS A 137 -17.34 17.99 -13.22
CA LYS A 137 -16.06 18.51 -13.71
C LYS A 137 -15.48 17.64 -14.82
N ILE A 138 -15.55 16.32 -14.65
CA ILE A 138 -15.12 15.34 -15.65
C ILE A 138 -15.97 15.44 -16.91
N GLU A 139 -17.30 15.55 -16.79
CA GLU A 139 -18.19 15.65 -17.96
C GLU A 139 -17.93 16.95 -18.74
N MET A 140 -17.79 18.10 -18.06
CA MET A 140 -17.44 19.37 -18.70
C MET A 140 -16.11 19.36 -19.46
N PHE A 141 -15.15 18.50 -19.07
CA PHE A 141 -13.87 18.37 -19.78
C PHE A 141 -14.05 17.86 -21.22
N PHE A 142 -15.13 17.13 -21.50
CA PHE A 142 -15.38 16.49 -22.81
C PHE A 142 -16.44 17.20 -23.66
N GLU A 143 -17.12 18.20 -23.11
CA GLU A 143 -18.14 19.01 -23.80
C GLU A 143 -17.56 20.22 -24.56
N GLN A 144 -16.24 20.43 -24.48
CA GLN A 144 -15.49 21.44 -25.24
C GLN A 144 -15.07 20.91 -26.63
#